data_AF-A0A951V363-F1
#
_entry.id   AF-A0A951V363-F1
#
_cell.length_a   1.000
_cell.length_b   1.000
_cell.length_c   1.000
_cell.angle_alpha   90.00
_cell.angle_beta   90.00
_cell.angle_gamma   90.00
#
_symmetry.space_group_name_H-M   'P 1'
#
loop_
_entity.id
_entity.type
_entity.pdbx_description
1 polymer ?
#
loop_
_entity_poly.entity_id
_entity_poly.type
_entity_poly.pdbx_seq_one_letter_code
_entity_poly.pdbx_strand_id
1 'polypeptide(L)'
;MAEKHYFEQVRHTKEYLLPYFRKHIPDFNDLRILEVGCAEGGGVKVFHDLGMRVTGAELAPDRVAIAKDKHPELDIRVMDITDRGIIDQLEKYDLIILRDVIEHVPDRKTAFSV
;
A
#
# COMPACT_ATOMS: atom_id res chain seq x y z
N MET A 1 -9.47 17.38 -2.68
CA MET A 1 -9.62 16.36 -1.62
C MET A 1 -8.50 15.33 -1.67
N ALA A 2 -8.17 14.75 -2.84
CA ALA A 2 -7.06 13.80 -3.00
C ALA A 2 -5.71 14.29 -2.45
N GLU A 3 -5.33 15.54 -2.72
CA GLU A 3 -4.06 16.11 -2.24
C GLU A 3 -3.95 16.16 -0.71
N LYS A 4 -5.04 16.53 -0.01
CA LYS A 4 -5.06 16.54 1.46
C LYS A 4 -4.86 15.12 2.03
N HIS A 5 -5.52 14.12 1.44
CA HIS A 5 -5.38 12.72 1.88
C HIS A 5 -3.97 12.19 1.60
N TYR A 6 -3.39 12.53 0.44
CA TYR A 6 -2.01 12.19 0.13
C TYR A 6 -1.04 12.71 1.20
N PHE A 7 -1.10 14.00 1.53
CA PHE A 7 -0.20 14.56 2.56
C PHE A 7 -0.47 14.02 3.96
N GLU A 8 -1.73 13.69 4.27
CA GLU A 8 -2.10 13.02 5.51
C GLU A 8 -1.45 11.63 5.59
N GLN A 9 -1.52 10.83 4.52
CA GLN A 9 -0.87 9.51 4.46
C GLN A 9 0.64 9.60 4.60
N VAL A 10 1.28 10.55 3.91
CA VAL A 10 2.72 10.81 4.04
C VAL A 10 3.08 11.12 5.49
N ARG A 11 2.32 12.03 6.12
CA ARG A 11 2.54 12.45 7.51
C ARG A 11 2.34 11.29 8.48
N HIS A 12 1.21 10.59 8.39
CA HIS A 12 0.87 9.48 9.26
C HIS A 12 1.90 8.34 9.16
N THR A 13 2.34 8.03 7.93
CA THR A 13 3.36 7.01 7.69
C THR A 13 4.68 7.40 8.33
N LYS A 14 5.10 8.67 8.19
CA LYS A 14 6.35 9.17 8.77
C LYS A 14 6.33 9.26 10.30
N GLU A 15 5.26 9.81 10.86
CA GLU A 15 5.17 10.14 12.28
C GLU A 15 4.78 8.93 13.14
N TYR A 16 4.01 7.98 12.60
CA TYR A 16 3.45 6.88 13.38
C TYR A 16 3.88 5.49 12.89
N LEU A 17 3.66 5.18 11.61
CA LEU A 17 3.90 3.82 11.11
C LEU A 17 5.38 3.46 11.08
N LEU A 18 6.23 4.33 10.54
CA LEU A 18 7.67 4.08 10.46
C LEU A 18 8.32 3.84 11.84
N PRO A 19 8.11 4.71 12.86
CA PRO A 19 8.63 4.46 14.20
C PRO A 19 8.08 3.17 14.81
N TYR A 20 6.78 2.90 14.62
CA TYR A 20 6.15 1.70 15.15
C TYR A 20 6.72 0.43 14.53
N PHE A 21 6.79 0.35 13.20
CA PHE A 21 7.31 -0.82 12.50
C PHE A 21 8.79 -1.04 12.81
N ARG A 22 9.63 0.00 12.78
CA ARG A 22 11.06 -0.14 13.13
C ARG A 22 11.29 -0.63 14.57
N LYS A 23 10.37 -0.28 15.49
CA LYS A 23 10.45 -0.73 16.88
C LYS A 23 10.04 -2.19 17.05
N HIS A 24 9.10 -2.69 16.24
CA HIS A 24 8.41 -3.95 16.49
C HIS A 24 8.69 -5.05 15.45
N ILE A 25 9.22 -4.70 14.29
CA ILE A 25 9.49 -5.63 13.19
C ILE A 25 11.00 -5.65 12.95
N PRO A 26 11.69 -6.77 13.25
CA PRO A 26 13.11 -6.94 12.93
C PRO A 26 13.36 -6.75 11.43
N ASP A 27 14.51 -6.14 11.10
CA ASP A 27 14.95 -5.95 9.71
C ASP A 27 13.91 -5.26 8.81
N PHE A 28 13.04 -4.43 9.41
CA PHE A 28 11.91 -3.78 8.73
C PHE A 28 12.28 -3.12 7.40
N ASN A 29 13.44 -2.45 7.32
CA ASN A 29 13.87 -1.74 6.13
C ASN A 29 14.21 -2.67 4.95
N ASP A 30 14.43 -3.98 5.18
CA ASP A 30 14.77 -4.96 4.15
C ASP A 30 13.53 -5.70 3.59
N LEU A 31 12.36 -5.47 4.21
CA LEU A 31 11.12 -6.16 3.87
C LEU A 31 10.54 -5.73 2.52
N ARG A 32 9.86 -6.67 1.87
CA ARG A 32 8.93 -6.41 0.76
C ARG A 32 7.55 -6.07 1.29
N ILE A 33 7.07 -4.88 0.97
CA ILE A 33 5.82 -4.33 1.49
C ILE A 33 4.76 -4.29 0.38
N LEU A 34 3.56 -4.73 0.72
CA LEU A 34 2.34 -4.43 -0.03
C LEU A 34 1.47 -3.48 0.77
N GLU A 35 1.19 -2.29 0.25
CA GLU A 35 0.19 -1.39 0.82
C GLU A 35 -1.12 -1.53 0.04
N VAL A 36 -2.15 -2.06 0.67
CA VAL A 36 -3.48 -2.24 0.09
C VAL A 36 -4.33 -1.02 0.39
N GLY A 37 -5.11 -0.57 -0.60
CA GLY A 37 -5.86 0.68 -0.54
C GLY A 37 -4.92 1.88 -0.56
N CYS A 38 -3.86 1.83 -1.37
CA CYS A 38 -2.79 2.82 -1.34
C CYS A 38 -3.16 4.19 -1.91
N ALA A 39 -4.39 4.36 -2.45
CA ALA A 39 -4.86 5.65 -2.93
C ALA A 39 -3.92 6.25 -3.99
N GLU A 40 -3.62 7.55 -3.89
CA GLU A 40 -2.65 8.25 -4.72
C GLU A 40 -1.18 7.98 -4.32
N GLY A 41 -0.91 7.05 -3.39
CA GLY A 41 0.43 6.54 -3.09
C GLY A 41 1.20 7.27 -2.00
N GLY A 42 0.53 7.98 -1.07
CA GLY A 42 1.21 8.77 -0.04
C GLY A 42 2.09 7.94 0.89
N GLY A 43 1.59 6.80 1.37
CA GLY A 43 2.37 5.83 2.17
C GLY A 43 3.48 5.17 1.36
N VAL A 44 3.13 4.63 0.19
CA VAL A 44 4.05 4.03 -0.79
C VAL A 44 5.26 4.93 -1.06
N LYS A 45 5.04 6.23 -1.32
CA LYS A 45 6.11 7.20 -1.56
C LYS A 45 7.10 7.27 -0.39
N VAL A 46 6.61 7.23 0.84
CA VAL A 46 7.47 7.28 2.03
C VAL A 46 8.39 6.06 2.12
N PHE A 47 7.86 4.86 1.89
CA PHE A 47 8.67 3.64 1.90
C PHE A 47 9.64 3.59 0.72
N HIS A 48 9.18 3.99 -0.47
CA HIS A 48 10.02 4.08 -1.67
C HIS A 48 11.22 5.03 -1.47
N ASP A 49 11.00 6.21 -0.89
CA ASP A 49 12.05 7.20 -0.62
C ASP A 49 13.12 6.72 0.36
N LEU A 50 12.80 5.69 1.16
CA LEU A 50 13.73 5.01 2.05
C LEU A 50 14.50 3.87 1.36
N GLY A 51 14.30 3.65 0.06
CA GLY A 51 14.92 2.58 -0.70
C GLY A 51 14.29 1.19 -0.46
N MET A 52 13.10 1.15 0.16
CA MET A 52 12.42 -0.11 0.47
C MET A 52 11.66 -0.64 -0.75
N ARG A 53 11.46 -1.97 -0.79
CA ARG A 53 10.67 -2.62 -1.85
C ARG A 53 9.19 -2.53 -1.49
N VAL A 54 8.46 -1.62 -2.13
CA VAL A 54 7.04 -1.39 -1.86
C VAL A 54 6.22 -1.42 -3.13
N THR A 55 5.09 -2.13 -3.11
CA THR A 55 4.05 -2.09 -4.13
C THR A 55 2.77 -1.53 -3.51
N GLY A 56 2.08 -0.65 -4.22
CA GLY A 56 0.74 -0.17 -3.88
C GLY A 56 -0.34 -0.92 -4.66
N ALA A 57 -1.37 -1.39 -3.95
CA ALA A 57 -2.58 -1.97 -4.52
C ALA A 57 -3.76 -1.01 -4.32
N GLU A 58 -4.40 -0.58 -5.40
CA GLU A 58 -5.58 0.27 -5.35
C GLU A 58 -6.64 -0.26 -6.30
N LEU A 59 -7.90 -0.27 -5.87
CA LEU A 59 -9.00 -0.82 -6.66
C LEU A 59 -9.44 0.18 -7.75
N ALA A 60 -9.36 1.48 -7.45
CA ALA A 60 -9.83 2.56 -8.32
C ALA A 60 -8.79 2.93 -9.41
N PRO A 61 -9.05 2.65 -10.71
CA PRO A 61 -8.07 2.87 -11.78
C PRO A 61 -7.70 4.34 -12.00
N ASP A 62 -8.65 5.25 -11.77
CA ASP A 62 -8.47 6.70 -11.84
C ASP A 62 -7.48 7.22 -10.79
N ARG A 63 -7.52 6.68 -9.57
CA ARG A 63 -6.56 7.03 -8.52
C ARG A 63 -5.16 6.52 -8.84
N VAL A 64 -5.06 5.31 -9.39
CA VAL A 64 -3.77 4.77 -9.89
C VAL A 64 -3.21 5.64 -11.00
N ALA A 65 -4.03 6.11 -11.94
CA ALA A 65 -3.59 7.00 -13.00
C ALA A 65 -3.04 8.33 -12.43
N ILE A 66 -3.73 8.93 -11.45
CA ILE A 66 -3.25 10.13 -10.75
C ILE A 66 -1.92 9.87 -10.03
N ALA A 67 -1.80 8.73 -9.35
CA ALA A 67 -0.58 8.37 -8.63
C ALA A 67 0.62 8.26 -9.59
N LYS A 68 0.43 7.59 -10.73
CA LYS A 68 1.47 7.40 -11.76
C LYS A 68 1.83 8.68 -12.50
N ASP A 69 0.87 9.59 -12.70
CA ASP A 69 1.14 10.91 -13.29
C ASP A 69 2.06 11.76 -12.38
N LYS A 70 1.80 11.73 -11.07
CA LYS A 70 2.57 12.49 -10.08
C LYS A 70 3.89 11.84 -9.68
N HIS A 71 3.89 10.52 -9.62
CA HIS A 71 4.97 9.70 -9.09
C HIS A 71 5.22 8.49 -10.00
N PRO A 72 5.70 8.71 -11.24
CA PRO A 72 5.92 7.64 -12.21
C PRO A 72 6.95 6.59 -11.76
N GLU A 73 7.75 6.91 -10.76
CA GLU A 73 8.71 6.00 -10.12
C GLU A 73 8.07 4.94 -9.22
N LEU A 74 6.82 5.14 -8.75
CA LEU A 74 6.19 4.23 -7.80
C LEU A 74 5.54 3.03 -8.49
N ASP A 75 5.74 1.85 -7.91
CA ASP A 75 5.03 0.63 -8.30
C ASP A 75 3.62 0.60 -7.69
N ILE A 76 2.68 1.27 -8.35
CA ILE A 76 1.26 1.29 -7.97
C ILE A 76 0.44 0.58 -9.05
N ARG A 77 -0.44 -0.34 -8.65
CA ARG A 77 -1.18 -1.21 -9.56
C ARG A 77 -2.66 -1.20 -9.24
N VAL A 78 -3.47 -1.29 -10.29
CA VAL A 78 -4.90 -1.55 -10.15
C VAL A 78 -5.05 -3.01 -9.74
N MET A 79 -5.49 -3.27 -8.51
CA MET A 79 -5.63 -4.64 -7.98
C MET A 79 -6.85 -4.74 -7.08
N ASP A 80 -7.67 -5.77 -7.32
CA ASP A 80 -8.72 -6.21 -6.41
C ASP A 80 -8.17 -7.34 -5.53
N ILE A 81 -8.12 -7.12 -4.22
CA ILE A 81 -7.61 -8.11 -3.28
C ILE A 81 -8.54 -9.31 -3.07
N THR A 82 -9.75 -9.26 -3.62
CA THR A 82 -10.71 -10.37 -3.62
C THR A 82 -10.65 -11.20 -4.90
N ASP A 83 -9.90 -10.76 -5.91
CA ASP A 83 -9.70 -11.51 -7.14
C ASP A 83 -8.54 -12.49 -7.01
N ARG A 84 -8.85 -13.78 -6.84
CA ARG A 84 -7.85 -14.86 -6.78
C ARG A 84 -7.00 -14.97 -8.03
N GLY A 85 -7.55 -14.62 -9.21
CA GLY A 85 -6.78 -14.59 -10.45
C GLY A 85 -5.65 -13.57 -10.40
N ILE A 86 -5.81 -12.48 -9.66
CA ILE A 86 -4.75 -11.47 -9.43
C ILE A 86 -3.85 -11.92 -8.28
N ILE A 87 -4.43 -12.26 -7.13
CA ILE A 87 -3.67 -12.56 -5.90
C ILE A 87 -2.75 -13.77 -6.06
N ASP A 88 -3.21 -14.83 -6.73
CA ASP A 88 -2.42 -16.06 -6.91
C ASP A 88 -1.21 -15.85 -7.84
N GLN A 89 -1.17 -14.74 -8.57
CA GLN A 89 -0.04 -14.36 -9.45
C GLN A 89 0.95 -13.39 -8.77
N LEU A 90 0.63 -12.88 -7.58
CA LEU A 90 1.51 -11.95 -6.88
C LEU A 90 2.73 -12.66 -6.31
N GLU A 91 3.85 -11.93 -6.27
CA GLU A 91 4.98 -12.33 -5.46
C GLU A 91 4.60 -12.31 -3.97
N LYS A 92 5.37 -13.03 -3.16
CA LYS A 92 5.19 -12.98 -1.70
C LYS A 92 5.73 -11.66 -1.14
N TYR A 93 4.97 -11.10 -0.21
CA TYR A 93 5.34 -9.92 0.57
C TYR A 93 5.59 -10.32 2.02
N ASP A 94 6.52 -9.62 2.68
CA ASP A 94 6.88 -9.88 4.07
C ASP A 94 5.97 -9.08 5.04
N LEU A 95 5.44 -7.94 4.58
CA LEU A 95 4.49 -7.11 5.32
C LEU A 95 3.38 -6.62 4.39
N ILE A 96 2.13 -6.82 4.80
CA ILE A 96 0.94 -6.27 4.13
C ILE A 96 0.30 -5.23 5.06
N ILE A 97 0.12 -4.02 4.56
CA ILE A 97 -0.48 -2.90 5.29
C ILE A 97 -1.89 -2.68 4.74
N LEU A 98 -2.89 -2.67 5.63
CA LEU A 98 -4.27 -2.30 5.34
C LEU A 98 -4.68 -1.19 6.32
N ARG A 99 -4.82 0.04 5.83
CA ARG A 99 -5.25 1.19 6.64
C ARG A 99 -6.56 1.74 6.10
N ASP A 100 -7.60 1.71 6.94
CA ASP A 100 -8.95 2.20 6.58
C ASP A 100 -9.47 1.55 5.27
N VAL A 101 -9.21 0.24 5.11
CA VAL A 101 -9.60 -0.57 3.93
C VAL A 101 -10.65 -1.63 4.28
N ILE A 102 -10.46 -2.36 5.38
CA ILE A 102 -11.19 -3.59 5.69
C ILE A 102 -12.71 -3.36 5.82
N GLU A 103 -13.12 -2.16 6.24
CA GLU A 103 -14.50 -1.71 6.34
C GLU A 103 -15.19 -1.59 4.97
N HIS A 104 -14.41 -1.40 3.89
CA HIS A 104 -14.90 -1.24 2.53
C HIS A 104 -14.88 -2.54 1.73
N VAL A 105 -14.20 -3.58 2.21
CA VAL A 105 -14.12 -4.88 1.54
C VAL A 105 -15.38 -5.69 1.85
N PRO A 106 -16.27 -5.97 0.87
CA PRO A 106 -17.50 -6.71 1.12
C PRO A 106 -17.22 -8.18 1.42
N ASP A 107 -16.35 -8.81 0.62
CA ASP A 107 -15.93 -10.20 0.80
C ASP A 107 -14.61 -10.31 1.56
N ARG A 108 -14.69 -10.02 2.87
CA ARG A 108 -13.53 -10.16 3.77
C ARG A 108 -13.01 -11.59 3.84
N LYS A 109 -13.87 -12.60 3.65
CA LYS A 109 -13.44 -14.01 3.73
C LYS A 109 -12.45 -14.32 2.63
N THR A 110 -12.76 -13.90 1.41
CA THR A 110 -11.84 -14.09 0.27
C THR A 110 -10.57 -13.25 0.45
N ALA A 111 -10.68 -11.99 0.88
CA ALA A 111 -9.51 -11.12 1.10
C ALA A 111 -8.50 -11.65 2.12
N PHE A 112 -8.96 -12.39 3.15
CA PHE A 112 -8.09 -13.00 4.17
C PHE A 112 -7.90 -14.51 4.00
N SER A 113 -8.31 -15.08 2.86
CA SER A 113 -8.11 -16.49 2.57
C SER A 113 -6.64 -16.75 2.19
N VAL A 114 -5.96 -17.56 3.00
CA VAL A 114 -4.60 -18.06 2.74
C VAL A 114 -4.62 -19.33 1.91
#